data_AF-A0A6A6JMY0-F1
#
_entry.id   AF-A0A6A6JMY0-F1
#
_cell.length_a   1.000
_cell.length_b   1.000
_cell.length_c   1.000
_cell.angle_alpha   90.00
_cell.angle_beta   90.00
_cell.angle_gamma   90.00
#
_symmetry.space_group_name_H-M   'P 1'
#
loop_
_entity.id
_entity.type
_entity.pdbx_description
1 polymer ?
#
loop_
_entity_poly.entity_id
_entity_poly.type
_entity_poly.pdbx_seq_one_letter_code
_entity_poly.pdbx_strand_id
1 'polypeptide(L)'
;MQPLRRTALNAARRGKATLPRAPRRYAHEDHGHGHHSAPVNEPMGAGFWFTVGLIPAAWLVYKVAQPNEDGTTVVGRLIDAYTEKQEELIRINAAHADMIERAGRDRVLFQNTKPWDTIELKYPEIMNHGSPFNVQAGSQVNMDAVIAKFQKEAYEDNERKLEALRNNQIKSEQPFEFSGPRYRGVQISEGRELRGGGA
;
A
#
# COMPACT_ATOMS: atom_id res chain seq x y z
N MET A 1 18.90 -10.04 -13.11
CA MET A 1 18.85 -11.48 -12.78
C MET A 1 17.55 -11.76 -12.02
N GLN A 2 16.80 -12.79 -12.46
CA GLN A 2 15.40 -13.05 -12.14
C GLN A 2 15.21 -13.82 -10.81
N PRO A 3 14.29 -13.43 -9.92
CA PRO A 3 13.89 -14.25 -8.77
C PRO A 3 12.44 -14.76 -8.92
N LEU A 4 12.19 -15.71 -9.84
CA LEU A 4 10.90 -16.40 -9.97
C LEU A 4 11.02 -17.94 -9.97
N ARG A 5 12.13 -18.49 -9.47
CA ARG A 5 12.43 -19.94 -9.58
C ARG A 5 12.35 -20.74 -8.28
N ARG A 6 11.76 -20.22 -7.20
CA ARG A 6 11.76 -20.92 -5.89
C ARG A 6 10.43 -21.54 -5.45
N THR A 7 9.34 -21.38 -6.20
CA THR A 7 8.01 -21.88 -5.80
C THR A 7 7.57 -23.18 -6.47
N ALA A 8 8.33 -23.74 -7.41
CA ALA A 8 7.93 -24.93 -8.17
C ALA A 8 8.38 -26.29 -7.59
N LEU A 9 9.27 -26.33 -6.59
CA LEU A 9 9.90 -27.58 -6.12
C LEU A 9 9.12 -28.34 -5.03
N ASN A 10 8.05 -27.77 -4.46
CA ASN A 10 7.28 -28.44 -3.40
C ASN A 10 6.08 -29.27 -3.91
N ALA A 11 5.76 -29.22 -5.21
CA ALA A 11 4.60 -29.90 -5.79
C ALA A 11 4.88 -31.35 -6.25
N ALA A 12 6.12 -31.85 -6.14
CA ALA A 12 6.53 -33.13 -6.74
C ALA A 12 6.55 -34.34 -5.77
N ARG A 13 6.07 -34.23 -4.52
CA ARG A 13 5.85 -35.39 -3.65
C ARG A 13 4.45 -35.97 -3.87
N ARG A 14 4.19 -36.50 -5.07
CA ARG A 14 3.05 -37.40 -5.29
C ARG A 14 3.28 -38.68 -4.48
N GLY A 15 2.46 -38.88 -3.45
CA GLY A 15 2.42 -40.13 -2.68
C GLY A 15 2.14 -41.31 -3.60
N LYS A 16 2.98 -42.33 -3.52
CA LYS A 16 2.74 -43.62 -4.18
C LYS A 16 1.48 -44.24 -3.55
N ALA A 17 0.47 -44.55 -4.36
CA ALA A 17 -0.68 -45.30 -3.92
C ALA A 17 -0.24 -46.73 -3.53
N THR A 18 -0.29 -47.06 -2.25
CA THR A 18 -0.09 -48.43 -1.77
C THR A 18 -1.38 -49.22 -2.00
N LEU A 19 -1.38 -50.14 -2.97
CA LEU A 19 -2.49 -51.05 -3.20
C LEU A 19 -2.70 -51.94 -1.96
N PRO A 20 -3.93 -52.11 -1.45
CA PRO A 20 -4.18 -52.99 -0.32
C PRO A 20 -3.95 -54.45 -0.73
N ARG A 21 -3.00 -55.12 -0.07
CA ARG A 21 -2.75 -56.55 -0.20
C ARG A 21 -3.89 -57.31 0.48
N ALA A 22 -4.58 -58.18 -0.24
CA ALA A 22 -5.64 -59.03 0.31
C ALA A 22 -5.08 -59.90 1.47
N PRO A 23 -5.78 -59.97 2.62
CA PRO A 23 -5.34 -60.82 3.72
C PRO A 23 -5.50 -62.29 3.33
N ARG A 24 -4.41 -63.06 3.44
CA ARG A 24 -4.44 -64.51 3.33
C ARG A 24 -5.29 -65.06 4.48
N ARG A 25 -6.33 -65.84 4.14
CA ARG A 25 -7.13 -66.59 5.10
C ARG A 25 -6.26 -67.71 5.67
N TYR A 26 -5.93 -67.60 6.94
CA TYR A 26 -5.47 -68.72 7.74
C TYR A 26 -6.71 -69.45 8.27
N ALA A 27 -7.14 -70.48 7.55
CA ALA A 27 -8.02 -71.48 8.12
C ALA A 27 -7.15 -72.40 8.98
N HIS A 28 -7.13 -72.16 10.29
CA HIS A 28 -6.60 -73.09 11.29
C HIS A 28 -7.67 -73.26 12.35
N GLU A 29 -8.29 -74.41 12.25
CA GLU A 29 -8.98 -75.13 13.31
C GLU A 29 -7.97 -75.39 14.44
N ASP A 30 -8.23 -74.86 15.64
CA ASP A 30 -7.89 -75.57 16.87
C ASP A 30 -8.72 -75.08 18.05
N HIS A 31 -9.34 -76.02 18.75
CA HIS A 31 -10.13 -75.82 19.95
C HIS A 31 -9.19 -75.76 21.16
N GLY A 32 -9.16 -74.64 21.90
CA GLY A 32 -8.32 -74.50 23.09
C GLY A 32 -8.95 -73.60 24.13
N HIS A 33 -9.26 -74.18 25.28
CA HIS A 33 -9.96 -73.57 26.42
C HIS A 33 -9.13 -72.50 27.17
N GLY A 34 -9.83 -71.47 27.67
CA GLY A 34 -9.62 -70.90 29.00
C GLY A 34 -8.43 -69.97 29.22
N HIS A 35 -8.62 -68.66 29.01
CA HIS A 35 -7.95 -67.62 29.82
C HIS A 35 -8.88 -66.40 29.98
N HIS A 36 -9.25 -66.09 31.22
CA HIS A 36 -9.93 -64.86 31.59
C HIS A 36 -8.97 -63.68 31.40
N SER A 37 -9.06 -62.99 30.26
CA SER A 37 -8.44 -61.68 30.09
C SER A 37 -9.16 -60.68 30.98
N ALA A 38 -8.43 -60.06 31.92
CA ALA A 38 -8.91 -58.88 32.62
C ALA A 38 -9.42 -57.84 31.59
N PRO A 39 -10.51 -57.10 31.88
CA PRO A 39 -11.05 -56.14 30.92
C PRO A 39 -9.97 -55.12 30.59
N VAL A 40 -9.44 -55.21 29.37
CA VAL A 40 -8.55 -54.20 28.82
C VAL A 40 -9.43 -52.98 28.62
N ASN A 41 -9.22 -51.96 29.44
CA ASN A 41 -9.86 -50.66 29.29
C ASN A 41 -9.29 -50.02 28.02
N GLU A 42 -9.84 -50.37 26.86
CA GLU A 42 -9.52 -49.70 25.60
C GLU A 42 -10.00 -48.24 25.72
N PRO A 43 -9.11 -47.25 25.62
CA PRO A 43 -9.54 -45.86 25.66
C PRO A 43 -10.49 -45.61 24.49
N MET A 44 -11.57 -44.88 24.76
CA MET A 44 -12.53 -44.49 23.73
C MET A 44 -11.79 -43.91 22.52
N GLY A 45 -11.96 -44.56 21.36
CA GLY A 45 -11.23 -44.21 20.14
C GLY A 45 -11.46 -42.74 19.75
N ALA A 46 -10.50 -42.16 19.01
CA ALA A 46 -10.55 -40.76 18.61
C ALA A 46 -11.87 -40.34 17.93
N GLY A 47 -12.55 -41.27 17.24
CA GLY A 47 -13.85 -41.03 16.64
C GLY A 47 -14.96 -40.69 17.65
N PHE A 48 -14.93 -41.26 18.85
CA PHE A 48 -15.91 -40.95 19.91
C PHE A 48 -15.77 -39.51 20.40
N TRP A 49 -14.53 -39.05 20.63
CA TRP A 49 -14.29 -37.66 21.01
C TRP A 49 -14.64 -36.68 19.87
N PHE A 50 -14.44 -37.10 18.62
CA PHE A 50 -14.85 -36.31 17.47
C PHE A 50 -16.37 -36.13 17.42
N THR A 51 -17.17 -37.19 17.63
CA THR A 51 -18.63 -37.08 17.63
C THR A 51 -19.14 -36.28 18.82
N VAL A 52 -18.58 -36.48 20.00
CA VAL A 52 -18.89 -35.70 21.22
C VAL A 52 -18.60 -34.21 21.02
N GLY A 53 -17.54 -33.84 20.27
CA GLY A 53 -17.26 -32.46 19.93
C GLY A 53 -18.11 -31.91 18.77
N LEU A 54 -18.39 -32.74 17.77
CA LEU A 54 -19.12 -32.34 16.56
C LEU A 54 -20.58 -31.98 16.84
N ILE A 55 -21.26 -32.74 17.70
CA ILE A 55 -22.68 -32.51 18.04
C ILE A 55 -22.91 -31.10 18.64
N PRO A 56 -22.22 -30.68 19.74
CA PRO A 56 -22.39 -29.34 20.28
C PRO A 56 -21.86 -28.26 19.33
N ALA A 57 -20.79 -28.53 18.57
CA ALA A 57 -20.28 -27.58 17.58
C ALA A 57 -21.31 -27.31 16.47
N ALA A 58 -21.95 -28.36 15.93
CA ALA A 58 -23.00 -28.23 14.93
C ALA A 58 -24.23 -27.50 15.48
N TRP A 59 -24.60 -27.75 16.74
CA TRP A 59 -25.69 -27.03 17.41
C TRP A 59 -25.37 -25.53 17.56
N LEU A 60 -24.13 -25.19 17.91
CA LEU A 60 -23.68 -23.80 18.05
C LEU A 60 -23.69 -23.10 16.68
N VAL A 61 -23.19 -23.75 15.63
CA VAL A 61 -23.26 -23.24 14.25
C VAL A 61 -24.72 -23.03 13.83
N TYR A 62 -25.61 -23.97 14.13
CA TYR A 62 -27.04 -23.83 13.84
C TYR A 62 -27.64 -22.61 14.54
N LYS A 63 -27.32 -22.39 15.82
CA LYS A 63 -27.79 -21.23 16.58
C LYS A 63 -27.27 -19.91 16.03
N VAL A 64 -26.01 -19.85 15.59
CA VAL A 64 -25.41 -18.65 14.97
C VAL A 64 -25.95 -18.39 13.57
N ALA A 65 -26.31 -19.44 12.84
CA ALA A 65 -26.88 -19.37 11.50
C ALA A 65 -28.38 -19.03 11.48
N GLN A 66 -29.08 -19.07 12.62
CA GLN A 66 -30.49 -18.68 12.67
C GLN A 66 -30.64 -17.17 12.36
N PRO A 67 -31.61 -16.81 11.51
CA PRO A 67 -31.90 -15.41 11.23
C PRO A 67 -32.52 -14.76 12.47
N ASN A 68 -32.09 -13.53 12.77
CA ASN A 68 -32.74 -12.71 13.79
C ASN A 68 -34.04 -12.10 13.23
N GLU A 69 -34.76 -11.33 14.06
CA GLU A 69 -36.02 -10.67 13.69
C GLU A 69 -35.90 -9.80 12.42
N ASP A 70 -34.70 -9.26 12.15
CA ASP A 70 -34.38 -8.44 10.97
C ASP A 70 -34.06 -9.27 9.70
N GLY A 71 -34.15 -10.60 9.75
CA GLY A 71 -33.80 -11.51 8.64
C GLY A 71 -32.30 -11.68 8.38
N THR A 72 -31.43 -10.94 9.09
CA THR A 72 -29.97 -11.04 8.99
C THR A 72 -29.40 -12.02 10.02
N THR A 73 -28.43 -12.83 9.60
CA THR A 73 -27.68 -13.72 10.49
C THR A 73 -26.51 -12.97 11.11
N VAL A 74 -25.99 -13.46 12.25
CA VAL A 74 -24.80 -12.88 12.90
C VAL A 74 -23.60 -12.90 11.96
N VAL A 75 -23.48 -13.95 11.14
CA VAL A 75 -22.44 -14.07 10.11
C VAL A 75 -22.62 -13.02 9.02
N GLY A 76 -23.87 -12.76 8.58
CA GLY A 76 -24.17 -11.70 7.61
C GLY A 76 -23.71 -10.33 8.09
N ARG A 77 -24.04 -9.95 9.33
CA ARG A 77 -23.60 -8.67 9.92
C ARG A 77 -22.08 -8.55 9.98
N LEU A 78 -21.38 -9.66 10.24
CA LEU A 78 -19.91 -9.67 10.28
C LEU A 78 -19.31 -9.50 8.88
N ILE A 79 -19.92 -10.15 7.88
CA ILE A 79 -19.53 -10.00 6.48
C ILE A 79 -19.76 -8.56 6.04
N ASP A 80 -20.95 -7.99 6.30
CA ASP A 80 -21.31 -6.63 5.92
C ASP A 80 -20.35 -5.60 6.53
N ALA A 81 -20.01 -5.75 7.82
CA ALA A 81 -19.06 -4.88 8.49
C ALA A 81 -17.65 -4.97 7.88
N TYR A 82 -17.25 -6.14 7.38
CA TYR A 82 -15.96 -6.31 6.73
C TYR A 82 -15.95 -5.78 5.29
N THR A 83 -17.04 -6.01 4.53
CA THR A 83 -17.18 -5.50 3.17
C THR A 83 -17.24 -3.98 3.12
N GLU A 84 -17.94 -3.33 4.06
CA GLU A 84 -17.97 -1.86 4.16
C GLU A 84 -16.56 -1.28 4.34
N LYS A 85 -15.72 -1.92 5.17
CA LYS A 85 -14.32 -1.50 5.36
C LYS A 85 -13.48 -1.71 4.10
N GLN A 86 -13.73 -2.78 3.35
CA GLN A 86 -13.05 -3.00 2.07
C GLN A 86 -13.44 -1.93 1.04
N GLU A 87 -14.72 -1.58 0.93
CA GLU A 87 -15.20 -0.54 0.02
C GLU A 87 -14.60 0.83 0.33
N GLU A 88 -14.44 1.18 1.61
CA GLU A 88 -13.79 2.41 2.05
C GLU A 88 -12.32 2.46 1.59
N LEU A 89 -11.56 1.37 1.79
CA LEU A 89 -10.18 1.28 1.34
C LEU A 89 -10.06 1.32 -0.18
N ILE A 90 -10.98 0.66 -0.90
CA ILE A 90 -11.05 0.72 -2.37
C ILE A 90 -11.31 2.16 -2.83
N ARG A 91 -12.23 2.88 -2.17
CA ARG A 91 -12.55 4.27 -2.50
C ARG A 91 -11.35 5.19 -2.31
N ILE A 92 -10.62 5.05 -1.19
CA ILE A 92 -9.41 5.83 -0.91
C ILE A 92 -8.32 5.53 -1.96
N ASN A 93 -8.10 4.26 -2.27
CA ASN A 93 -7.12 3.85 -3.27
C ASN A 93 -7.47 4.36 -4.67
N ALA A 94 -8.76 4.33 -5.04
CA ALA A 94 -9.24 4.87 -6.31
C ALA A 94 -9.02 6.39 -6.39
N ALA A 95 -9.35 7.13 -5.33
CA ALA A 95 -9.10 8.56 -5.26
C ALA A 95 -7.60 8.90 -5.36
N HIS A 96 -6.74 8.11 -4.71
CA HIS A 96 -5.29 8.27 -4.80
C HIS A 96 -4.76 8.02 -6.21
N ALA A 97 -5.27 7.00 -6.91
CA ALA A 97 -4.91 6.73 -8.29
C ALA A 97 -5.32 7.88 -9.23
N ASP A 98 -6.53 8.41 -9.09
CA ASP A 98 -7.01 9.56 -9.87
C ASP A 98 -6.16 10.82 -9.60
N MET A 99 -5.79 11.08 -8.33
CA MET A 99 -4.89 12.19 -8.00
C MET A 99 -3.51 12.04 -8.66
N ILE A 100 -2.93 10.84 -8.67
CA ILE A 100 -1.65 10.59 -9.35
C ILE A 100 -1.79 10.79 -10.86
N GLU A 101 -2.88 10.32 -11.47
CA GLU A 101 -3.11 10.48 -12.90
C GLU A 101 -3.25 11.96 -13.29
N ARG A 102 -4.00 12.74 -12.51
CA ARG A 102 -4.13 14.19 -12.69
C ARG A 102 -2.79 14.90 -12.53
N ALA A 103 -2.04 14.59 -11.48
CA ALA A 103 -0.70 15.14 -11.27
C ALA A 103 0.26 14.79 -12.41
N GLY A 104 0.15 13.58 -12.97
CA GLY A 104 0.89 13.16 -14.15
C GLY A 104 0.54 13.99 -15.38
N ARG A 105 -0.76 14.22 -15.64
CA ARG A 105 -1.21 15.07 -16.76
C ARG A 105 -0.74 16.51 -16.62
N ASP A 106 -0.85 17.09 -15.42
CA ASP A 106 -0.40 18.46 -15.16
C ASP A 106 1.12 18.59 -15.32
N ARG A 107 1.90 17.60 -14.86
CA ARG A 107 3.35 17.58 -15.08
C ARG A 107 3.71 17.63 -16.57
N VAL A 108 3.00 16.86 -17.41
CA VAL A 108 3.23 16.87 -18.86
C VAL A 108 2.91 18.23 -19.46
N LEU A 109 1.85 18.92 -18.98
CA LEU A 109 1.52 20.28 -19.40
C LEU A 109 2.65 21.26 -19.05
N PHE A 110 3.17 21.21 -17.82
CA PHE A 110 4.25 22.09 -17.38
C PHE A 110 5.60 21.79 -18.03
N GLN A 111 5.86 20.54 -18.41
CA GLN A 111 7.08 20.17 -19.13
C GLN A 111 7.08 20.66 -20.58
N ASN A 112 5.91 20.72 -21.22
CA ASN A 112 5.79 21.11 -22.63
C ASN A 112 5.45 22.59 -22.84
N THR A 113 5.02 23.32 -21.81
CA THR A 113 4.76 24.75 -21.92
C THR A 113 6.06 25.54 -21.98
N LYS A 114 6.14 26.52 -22.89
CA LYS A 114 7.28 27.44 -22.92
C LYS A 114 7.22 28.31 -21.65
N PRO A 115 8.30 28.39 -20.85
CA PRO A 115 8.33 29.33 -19.73
C PRO A 115 8.12 30.76 -20.24
N TRP A 116 7.41 31.56 -19.47
CA TRP A 116 7.22 32.97 -19.79
C TRP A 116 8.58 33.68 -19.80
N ASP A 117 8.83 34.44 -20.87
CA ASP A 117 10.09 35.21 -21.04
C ASP A 117 10.04 36.57 -20.32
N THR A 118 8.87 36.91 -19.76
CA THR A 118 8.66 38.19 -19.07
C THR A 118 9.14 38.09 -17.63
N ILE A 119 10.06 38.97 -17.26
CA ILE A 119 10.54 39.14 -15.88
C ILE A 119 9.36 39.56 -15.00
N GLU A 120 9.15 38.89 -13.87
CA GLU A 120 8.12 39.26 -12.89
C GLU A 120 8.49 40.59 -12.23
N LEU A 121 8.00 41.69 -12.81
CA LEU A 121 8.05 43.01 -12.19
C LEU A 121 6.69 43.29 -11.55
N LYS A 122 6.69 43.74 -10.29
CA LYS A 122 5.45 44.09 -9.56
C LYS A 122 4.69 45.26 -10.19
N TYR A 123 5.42 46.16 -10.87
CA TYR A 123 4.89 47.34 -11.56
C TYR A 123 5.70 47.59 -12.84
N PRO A 124 5.44 46.85 -13.93
CA PRO A 124 6.18 47.01 -15.19
C PRO A 124 5.93 48.39 -15.83
N GLU A 125 4.75 48.97 -15.61
CA GLU A 125 4.38 50.29 -16.08
C GLU A 125 5.31 51.41 -15.62
N ILE A 126 5.78 51.41 -14.36
CA ILE A 126 6.66 52.48 -13.82
C ILE A 126 8.00 52.54 -14.56
N MET A 127 8.49 51.41 -15.04
CA MET A 127 9.78 51.33 -15.73
C MET A 127 9.75 51.98 -17.13
N ASN A 128 8.57 52.14 -17.71
CA ASN A 128 8.37 52.77 -19.02
C ASN A 128 7.50 54.04 -18.94
N HIS A 129 7.38 54.63 -17.75
CA HIS A 129 6.61 55.86 -17.55
C HIS A 129 7.47 57.10 -17.82
N GLY A 130 7.26 57.70 -18.99
CA GLY A 130 7.72 59.03 -19.36
C GLY A 130 6.80 59.63 -20.43
N SER A 131 6.58 60.95 -20.39
CA SER A 131 5.86 61.64 -21.48
C SER A 131 6.67 61.52 -22.77
N PRO A 132 6.10 61.08 -23.91
CA PRO A 132 6.82 61.05 -25.19
C PRO A 132 7.24 62.44 -25.67
N PHE A 133 6.57 63.47 -25.16
CA PHE A 133 6.79 64.87 -25.52
C PHE A 133 7.39 65.63 -24.34
N ASN A 134 8.39 66.47 -24.62
CA ASN A 134 9.02 67.38 -23.67
C ASN A 134 9.83 66.71 -22.54
N VAL A 135 10.71 65.77 -22.89
CA VAL A 135 11.68 65.17 -21.95
C VAL A 135 13.03 65.85 -22.13
N GLN A 136 13.61 66.37 -21.04
CA GLN A 136 14.97 66.92 -21.08
C GLN A 136 15.98 65.81 -21.41
N ALA A 137 16.88 66.06 -22.36
CA ALA A 137 17.92 65.11 -22.76
C ALA A 137 18.70 64.63 -21.53
N GLY A 138 18.79 63.31 -21.34
CA GLY A 138 19.44 62.68 -20.17
C GLY A 138 18.52 62.35 -18.98
N SER A 139 17.22 62.66 -19.05
CA SER A 139 16.23 62.29 -18.00
C SER A 139 15.89 60.79 -18.01
N GLN A 140 16.06 60.13 -19.16
CA GLN A 140 15.90 58.67 -19.25
C GLN A 140 17.12 58.00 -18.61
N VAL A 141 16.87 57.24 -17.53
CA VAL A 141 17.90 56.49 -16.81
C VAL A 141 18.32 55.28 -17.65
N ASN A 142 19.62 54.99 -17.70
CA ASN A 142 20.09 53.76 -18.34
C ASN A 142 19.61 52.52 -17.55
N MET A 143 18.80 51.67 -18.20
CA MET A 143 18.21 50.47 -17.62
C MET A 143 19.14 49.24 -17.65
N ASP A 144 20.29 49.31 -18.32
CA ASP A 144 21.24 48.19 -18.49
C ASP A 144 21.67 47.59 -17.14
N ALA A 145 21.93 48.43 -16.14
CA ALA A 145 22.32 47.99 -14.80
C ALA A 145 21.19 47.24 -14.08
N VAL A 146 19.94 47.65 -14.28
CA VAL A 146 18.76 47.01 -13.70
C VAL A 146 18.50 45.66 -14.38
N ILE A 147 18.63 45.61 -15.70
CA ILE A 147 18.53 44.37 -16.50
C ILE A 147 19.61 43.37 -16.04
N ALA A 148 20.86 43.82 -15.91
CA ALA A 148 21.97 42.98 -15.47
C ALA A 148 21.74 42.41 -14.05
N LYS A 149 21.18 43.23 -13.14
CA LYS A 149 20.83 42.78 -11.79
C LYS A 149 19.79 41.65 -11.82
N PHE A 150 18.67 41.83 -12.54
CA PHE A 150 17.60 40.83 -12.59
C PHE A 150 18.02 39.56 -13.34
N GLN A 151 18.83 39.68 -14.39
CA GLN A 151 19.43 38.51 -15.04
C GLN A 151 20.29 37.72 -14.06
N LYS A 152 21.13 38.41 -13.28
CA LYS A 152 21.96 37.77 -12.25
C LYS A 152 21.12 37.07 -11.18
N GLU A 153 20.10 37.73 -10.63
CA GLU A 153 19.18 37.12 -9.65
C GLU A 153 18.47 35.87 -10.21
N ALA A 154 18.01 35.92 -11.47
CA ALA A 154 17.37 34.79 -12.13
C ALA A 154 18.31 33.59 -12.33
N TYR A 155 19.58 33.84 -12.71
CA TYR A 155 20.59 32.77 -12.82
C TYR A 155 20.94 32.17 -11.46
N GLU A 156 21.15 33.00 -10.43
CA GLU A 156 21.41 32.54 -9.06
C GLU A 156 20.25 31.67 -8.52
N ASP A 157 19.01 32.06 -8.76
CA ASP A 157 17.85 31.28 -8.32
C ASP A 157 17.71 29.95 -9.08
N ASN A 158 18.05 29.92 -10.37
CA ASN A 158 18.10 28.68 -11.14
C ASN A 158 19.21 27.75 -10.65
N GLU A 159 20.39 28.29 -10.32
CA GLU A 159 21.49 27.54 -9.73
C GLU A 159 21.12 27.00 -8.35
N ARG A 160 20.51 27.81 -7.46
CA ARG A 160 19.99 27.35 -6.16
C ARG A 160 18.98 26.21 -6.31
N LYS A 161 18.06 26.32 -7.27
CA LYS A 161 17.11 25.25 -7.58
C LYS A 161 17.82 23.99 -8.09
N LEU A 162 18.83 24.14 -8.94
CA LEU A 162 19.63 23.03 -9.45
C LEU A 162 20.48 22.35 -8.37
N GLU A 163 21.05 23.11 -7.44
CA GLU A 163 21.76 22.59 -6.29
C GLU A 163 20.82 21.88 -5.32
N ALA A 164 19.64 22.45 -5.06
CA ALA A 164 18.60 21.79 -4.28
C ALA A 164 18.13 20.49 -4.94
N LEU A 165 18.01 20.46 -6.28
CA LEU A 165 17.77 19.24 -7.06
C LEU A 165 18.90 18.22 -6.88
N ARG A 166 20.15 18.64 -7.05
CA ARG A 166 21.33 17.75 -6.89
C ARG A 166 21.43 17.17 -5.48
N ASN A 167 21.08 17.97 -4.48
CA ASN A 167 21.13 17.59 -3.07
C ASN A 167 19.84 16.91 -2.60
N ASN A 168 18.85 16.69 -3.48
CA ASN A 168 17.52 16.16 -3.15
C ASN A 168 16.82 16.93 -2.02
N GLN A 169 17.06 18.24 -1.92
CA GLN A 169 16.48 19.15 -0.91
C GLN A 169 15.30 19.97 -1.47
N ILE A 170 14.66 19.50 -2.54
CA ILE A 170 13.51 20.19 -3.11
C ILE A 170 12.32 20.02 -2.17
N LYS A 171 11.76 21.14 -1.71
CA LYS A 171 10.60 21.17 -0.81
C LYS A 171 9.40 20.34 -1.30
N SER A 172 9.23 20.19 -2.61
CA SER A 172 8.14 19.40 -3.19
C SER A 172 8.38 17.88 -3.17
N GLU A 173 9.63 17.44 -3.06
CA GLU A 173 9.99 16.01 -3.03
C GLU A 173 10.29 15.52 -1.61
N GLN A 174 10.51 16.43 -0.66
CA GLN A 174 10.66 16.05 0.74
C GLN A 174 9.34 15.49 1.29
N PRO A 175 9.40 14.40 2.07
CA PRO A 175 8.22 13.89 2.73
C PRO A 175 7.63 14.97 3.61
N PHE A 176 6.31 15.15 3.52
CA PHE A 176 5.61 16.15 4.32
C PHE A 176 5.67 15.75 5.80
N GLU A 177 6.39 16.53 6.60
CA GLU A 177 6.42 16.37 8.06
C GLU A 177 5.14 16.94 8.66
N PHE A 178 4.17 16.06 8.92
CA PHE A 178 2.94 16.45 9.62
C PHE A 178 3.25 16.78 11.10
N SER A 179 3.35 18.08 11.41
CA SER A 179 3.46 18.61 12.78
C SER A 179 2.07 18.93 13.35
N GLY A 180 1.23 17.92 13.54
CA GLY A 180 -0.07 18.04 14.20
C GLY A 180 -0.25 17.02 15.32
N PRO A 181 -1.21 17.20 16.24
CA PRO A 181 -1.48 16.22 17.29
C PRO A 181 -1.83 14.87 16.65
N ARG A 182 -1.02 13.85 16.94
CA ARG A 182 -1.24 12.49 16.45
C ARG A 182 -2.50 11.94 17.10
N TYR A 183 -3.62 11.93 16.38
CA TYR A 183 -4.75 11.10 16.78
C TYR A 183 -4.29 9.65 16.78
N ARG A 184 -4.49 9.00 17.94
CA ARG A 184 -4.06 7.64 18.25
C ARG A 184 -4.76 6.66 17.29
N GLY A 185 -4.06 6.16 16.28
CA GLY A 185 -4.59 5.06 15.45
C GLY A 185 -3.87 4.72 14.15
N VAL A 186 -3.16 5.63 13.49
CA VAL A 186 -2.53 5.32 12.20
C VAL A 186 -1.04 5.62 12.26
N GLN A 187 -0.23 4.59 12.49
CA GLN A 187 1.20 4.67 12.28
C GLN A 187 1.46 4.47 10.78
N ILE A 188 1.75 5.58 10.08
CA ILE A 188 2.33 5.53 8.74
C ILE A 188 3.80 5.15 8.94
N SER A 189 4.12 3.86 8.83
CA SER A 189 5.48 3.37 8.85
C SER A 189 6.07 3.47 7.44
N GLU A 190 6.72 4.58 7.12
CA GLU A 190 7.60 4.63 5.95
C GLU A 190 8.81 5.52 6.20
N GLY A 191 9.74 5.00 7.01
CA GLY A 191 11.12 5.46 7.09
C GLY A 191 12.02 4.35 6.58
N ARG A 192 12.18 4.23 5.25
CA ARG A 192 13.18 3.33 4.65
C ARG A 192 14.53 4.03 4.75
N GLU A 193 15.37 3.52 5.66
CA GLU A 193 16.77 3.91 5.84
C GLU A 193 17.53 3.90 4.50
N LEU A 194 18.03 5.08 4.08
CA LEU A 194 19.09 5.19 3.10
C LEU A 194 20.42 5.04 3.82
N ARG A 195 20.93 3.80 3.82
CA ARG A 195 22.27 3.45 4.27
C ARG A 195 23.28 4.07 3.30
N GLY A 196 24.24 4.81 3.87
CA GLY A 196 25.28 5.52 3.16
C GLY A 196 26.18 4.65 2.28
N GLY A 197 26.79 5.32 1.30
CA GLY A 197 27.84 4.80 0.44
C GLY A 197 28.51 5.97 -0.27
N GLY A 198 29.38 6.68 0.46
CA GLY A 198 30.34 7.58 -0.16
C GLY A 198 31.49 6.76 -0.76
N ALA A 199 31.75 7.00 -2.04
CA ALA A 199 33.04 6.98 -2.73
C ALA A 199 32.81 7.55 -4.13
#